data_AF-A0A932VFI9-F1
#
_entry.id   AF-A0A932VFI9-F1
#
_cell.length_a   1.000
_cell.length_b   1.000
_cell.length_c   1.000
_cell.angle_alpha   90.00
_cell.angle_beta   90.00
_cell.angle_gamma   90.00
#
_symmetry.space_group_name_H-M   'P 1'
#
loop_
_entity.id
_entity.type
_entity.pdbx_description
1 polymer ?
#
loop_
_entity_poly.entity_id
_entity_poly.type
_entity_poly.pdbx_seq_one_letter_code
_entity_poly.pdbx_strand_id
1 'polypeptide(L)'
;MGADGVIAVSAGAGGHAGPISPMVLVPYLVKHLQIPVVLAGGIATGRGLAAALALGASAVQIGTRFIASTECCADDSYKNAIVRSAPEDIVLTPKLTGTPAAVIRTAFVEKLGLELNTIERILLKNQNIKKWFKLLVNARGALLLKNSAAKASWKEVWSAGQGVGLIDSIEPVQKIVDDIIAECQETMAGFCLPQARRHSRDAEASV
;
A
#
# COMPACT_ATOMS: atom_id res chain seq x y z
N MET A 1 -23.24 9.95 5.77
CA MET A 1 -23.19 8.73 4.93
C MET A 1 -23.17 7.42 5.74
N GLY A 2 -23.20 7.43 7.08
CA GLY A 2 -23.55 6.24 7.88
C GLY A 2 -22.64 5.02 7.73
N ALA A 3 -21.38 5.20 7.32
CA ALA A 3 -20.43 4.10 7.17
C ALA A 3 -19.93 3.61 8.54
N ASP A 4 -19.74 2.30 8.69
CA ASP A 4 -19.26 1.66 9.93
C ASP A 4 -17.73 1.72 10.13
N GLY A 5 -17.00 2.16 9.12
CA GLY A 5 -15.54 2.27 9.14
C GLY A 5 -15.00 2.89 7.87
N VAL A 6 -13.71 3.22 7.85
CA VAL A 6 -13.03 3.77 6.69
C VAL A 6 -11.71 3.06 6.42
N ILE A 7 -11.42 2.77 5.15
CA ILE A 7 -10.09 2.34 4.71
C ILE A 7 -9.31 3.58 4.26
N ALA A 8 -8.26 3.89 5.01
CA ALA A 8 -7.35 4.99 4.75
C ALA A 8 -6.23 4.54 3.80
N VAL A 9 -6.44 4.70 2.50
CA VAL A 9 -5.42 4.38 1.48
C VAL A 9 -4.34 5.48 1.46
N SER A 10 -3.17 5.15 1.98
CA SER A 10 -2.04 6.07 2.15
C SER A 10 -1.05 6.01 0.98
N ALA A 11 -0.05 6.91 1.02
CA ALA A 11 1.13 6.83 0.16
C ALA A 11 1.86 5.50 0.38
N GLY A 12 2.37 4.92 -0.71
CA GLY A 12 3.02 3.60 -0.69
C GLY A 12 2.06 2.41 -0.88
N ALA A 13 0.75 2.64 -1.04
CA ALA A 13 -0.18 1.61 -1.51
C ALA A 13 0.05 1.22 -2.99
N GLY A 14 -0.33 0.00 -3.35
CA GLY A 14 -0.40 -0.42 -4.75
C GLY A 14 -1.68 0.09 -5.42
N GLY A 15 -1.66 0.22 -6.75
CA GLY A 15 -2.80 0.75 -7.49
C GLY A 15 -3.04 2.23 -7.17
N HIS A 16 -4.30 2.66 -7.03
CA HIS A 16 -4.62 4.06 -6.76
C HIS A 16 -4.31 4.45 -5.32
N ALA A 17 -3.08 4.92 -5.09
CA ALA A 17 -2.61 5.37 -3.79
C ALA A 17 -2.98 6.84 -3.50
N GLY A 18 -3.27 7.14 -2.24
CA GLY A 18 -3.34 8.51 -1.75
C GLY A 18 -1.95 9.14 -1.63
N PRO A 19 -1.81 10.48 -1.65
CA PRO A 19 -0.51 11.13 -1.57
C PRO A 19 -0.01 11.33 -0.13
N ILE A 20 -0.86 11.11 0.88
CA ILE A 20 -0.54 11.42 2.28
C ILE A 20 0.15 10.22 2.92
N SER A 21 1.27 10.47 3.58
CA SER A 21 2.00 9.48 4.38
C SER A 21 1.11 8.81 5.43
N PRO A 22 1.24 7.49 5.66
CA PRO A 22 0.49 6.79 6.71
C PRO A 22 0.68 7.41 8.10
N MET A 23 1.88 7.95 8.40
CA MET A 23 2.20 8.61 9.67
C MET A 23 1.37 9.87 9.93
N VAL A 24 0.82 10.50 8.88
CA VAL A 24 -0.02 11.69 8.99
C VAL A 24 -1.48 11.34 8.78
N LEU A 25 -1.78 10.50 7.79
CA LEU A 25 -3.15 10.17 7.40
C LEU A 25 -3.93 9.52 8.54
N VAL A 26 -3.35 8.53 9.22
CA VAL A 26 -4.05 7.78 10.28
C VAL A 26 -4.36 8.68 11.48
N PRO A 27 -3.39 9.37 12.11
CA PRO A 27 -3.70 10.22 13.27
C PRO A 27 -4.68 11.36 12.93
N TYR A 28 -4.59 11.92 11.71
CA TYR A 28 -5.53 12.91 11.24
C TYR A 28 -6.95 12.36 11.18
N LEU A 29 -7.16 11.20 10.55
CA LEU A 29 -8.49 10.60 10.43
C LEU A 29 -9.04 10.16 11.79
N VAL A 30 -8.22 9.56 12.65
CA VAL A 30 -8.61 9.15 14.00
C VAL A 30 -9.05 10.35 14.85
N LYS A 31 -8.40 11.52 14.69
CA LYS A 31 -8.81 12.76 15.37
C LYS A 31 -10.18 13.27 14.91
N HIS A 32 -10.55 13.01 13.66
CA HIS A 32 -11.72 13.62 13.03
C HIS A 32 -12.90 12.66 12.83
N LEU A 33 -12.70 11.36 13.02
CA LEU A 33 -13.70 10.32 12.83
C LEU A 33 -13.95 9.56 14.13
N GLN A 34 -15.21 9.21 14.36
CA GLN A 34 -15.62 8.35 15.48
C GLN A 34 -15.75 6.88 15.09
N ILE A 35 -15.50 6.55 13.81
CA ILE A 35 -15.58 5.19 13.26
C ILE A 35 -14.19 4.59 13.09
N PRO A 36 -14.04 3.25 13.15
CA PRO A 36 -12.77 2.56 12.93
C PRO A 36 -12.06 2.99 11.65
N VAL A 37 -10.74 3.21 11.77
CA VAL A 37 -9.85 3.54 10.65
C VAL A 37 -8.96 2.33 10.36
N VAL A 38 -9.03 1.80 9.14
CA VAL A 38 -8.19 0.71 8.64
C VAL A 38 -7.11 1.29 7.75
N LEU A 39 -5.83 1.13 8.09
CA LEU A 39 -4.75 1.64 7.26
C LEU A 39 -4.47 0.70 6.07
N ALA A 40 -4.42 1.24 4.86
CA ALA A 40 -3.93 0.54 3.67
C ALA A 40 -2.71 1.25 3.08
N GLY A 41 -1.70 0.47 2.69
CA GLY A 41 -0.50 0.94 1.98
C GLY A 41 0.80 0.78 2.76
N GLY A 42 1.84 0.31 2.08
CA GLY A 42 3.19 0.14 2.65
C GLY A 42 3.37 -0.97 3.69
N ILE A 43 2.31 -1.70 4.07
CA ILE A 43 2.37 -2.72 5.13
C ILE A 43 2.55 -4.11 4.52
N ALA A 44 3.57 -4.84 4.99
CA ALA A 44 3.84 -6.23 4.59
C ALA A 44 4.25 -7.14 5.77
N THR A 45 4.52 -6.57 6.95
CA THR A 45 5.10 -7.27 8.11
C THR A 45 4.39 -6.88 9.42
N GLY A 46 4.67 -7.61 10.50
CA GLY A 46 4.11 -7.35 11.82
C GLY A 46 4.57 -6.05 12.45
N ARG A 47 5.79 -5.59 12.16
CA ARG A 47 6.25 -4.23 12.53
C ARG A 47 5.39 -3.14 11.92
N GLY A 48 5.01 -3.32 10.65
CA GLY A 48 4.10 -2.39 9.96
C GLY A 48 2.70 -2.37 10.60
N LEU A 49 2.19 -3.53 10.99
CA LEU A 49 0.94 -3.63 11.76
C LEU A 49 1.05 -2.92 13.12
N ALA A 50 2.09 -3.19 13.90
CA ALA A 50 2.32 -2.55 15.20
C ALA A 50 2.39 -1.02 15.08
N ALA A 51 3.10 -0.50 14.06
CA ALA A 51 3.17 0.92 13.78
C ALA A 51 1.79 1.52 13.43
N ALA A 52 0.99 0.82 12.62
CA ALA A 52 -0.36 1.26 12.27
C ALA A 52 -1.28 1.35 13.51
N LEU A 53 -1.22 0.35 14.39
CA LEU A 53 -1.97 0.34 15.65
C LEU A 53 -1.52 1.49 16.56
N ALA A 54 -0.20 1.74 16.65
CA ALA A 54 0.34 2.86 17.43
C ALA A 54 -0.12 4.24 16.91
N LEU A 55 -0.34 4.37 15.60
CA LEU A 55 -0.91 5.59 14.99
C LEU A 55 -2.42 5.75 15.24
N GLY A 56 -3.08 4.75 15.82
CA GLY A 56 -4.51 4.75 16.14
C GLY A 56 -5.40 4.02 15.13
N ALA A 57 -4.82 3.33 14.13
CA ALA A 57 -5.62 2.47 13.26
C ALA A 57 -6.21 1.29 14.06
N SER A 58 -7.41 0.86 13.70
CA SER A 58 -8.06 -0.31 14.30
C SER A 58 -7.65 -1.62 13.63
N ALA A 59 -7.20 -1.55 12.38
CA ALA A 59 -6.72 -2.68 11.60
C ALA A 59 -5.86 -2.20 10.42
N VAL A 60 -5.33 -3.15 9.66
CA VAL A 60 -4.59 -2.90 8.43
C VAL A 60 -5.21 -3.69 7.28
N GLN A 61 -5.12 -3.15 6.06
CA GLN A 61 -5.44 -3.85 4.83
C GLN A 61 -4.16 -4.04 4.02
N ILE A 62 -3.82 -5.29 3.76
CA ILE A 62 -2.57 -5.69 3.11
C ILE A 62 -2.89 -6.26 1.73
N GLY A 63 -2.19 -5.78 0.70
CA GLY A 63 -2.35 -6.20 -0.69
C GLY A 63 -1.15 -6.98 -1.21
N THR A 64 -0.06 -6.26 -1.52
CA THR A 64 1.13 -6.79 -2.21
C THR A 64 1.72 -8.05 -1.56
N ARG A 65 1.80 -8.12 -0.22
CA ARG A 65 2.26 -9.30 0.53
C ARG A 65 1.42 -10.56 0.26
N PHE A 66 0.11 -10.43 0.08
CA PHE A 66 -0.78 -11.55 -0.22
C PHE A 66 -0.84 -11.92 -1.70
N ILE A 67 -0.29 -11.11 -2.61
CA ILE A 67 -0.07 -11.54 -4.00
C ILE A 67 1.06 -12.57 -4.04
N ALA A 68 2.13 -12.37 -3.26
CA ALA A 68 3.21 -13.33 -3.06
C ALA A 68 2.80 -14.43 -2.05
N SER A 69 1.67 -15.10 -2.32
CA SER A 69 1.23 -16.28 -1.58
C SER A 69 0.97 -17.49 -2.48
N THR A 70 0.97 -18.68 -1.90
CA THR A 70 0.72 -19.92 -2.65
C THR A 70 -0.71 -20.01 -3.17
N GLU A 71 -1.67 -19.46 -2.43
CA GLU A 71 -3.11 -19.49 -2.71
C GLU A 71 -3.53 -18.41 -3.71
N CYS A 72 -2.70 -17.39 -3.92
CA CYS A 72 -2.98 -16.38 -4.93
C CYS A 72 -2.95 -16.99 -6.34
N CYS A 73 -4.02 -16.84 -7.11
CA CYS A 73 -4.10 -17.33 -8.49
C CYS A 73 -3.37 -16.44 -9.51
N ALA A 74 -2.58 -15.46 -9.06
CA ALA A 74 -1.74 -14.66 -9.95
C ALA A 74 -0.65 -15.54 -10.59
N ASP A 75 -0.25 -15.20 -11.80
CA ASP A 75 0.85 -15.85 -12.49
C ASP A 75 2.15 -15.76 -11.68
N ASP A 76 2.94 -16.83 -11.69
CA ASP A 76 4.18 -16.90 -10.91
C ASP A 76 5.17 -15.80 -11.31
N SER A 77 5.14 -15.30 -12.56
CA SER A 77 5.96 -14.15 -12.96
C SER A 77 5.66 -12.90 -12.12
N TYR A 78 4.39 -12.66 -11.79
CA TYR A 78 3.99 -11.53 -10.95
C TYR A 78 4.42 -11.74 -9.50
N LYS A 79 4.21 -12.94 -8.95
CA LYS A 79 4.66 -13.25 -7.58
C LYS A 79 6.18 -13.10 -7.44
N ASN A 80 6.93 -13.60 -8.43
CA ASN A 80 8.38 -13.47 -8.47
C ASN A 80 8.84 -12.03 -8.70
N ALA A 81 8.09 -11.23 -9.48
CA ALA A 81 8.38 -9.81 -9.63
C ALA A 81 8.26 -9.07 -8.30
N ILE A 82 7.23 -9.39 -7.49
CA ILE A 82 7.09 -8.86 -6.13
C ILE A 82 8.30 -9.21 -5.28
N VAL A 83 8.70 -10.48 -5.23
CA VAL A 83 9.86 -10.92 -4.43
C VAL A 83 11.18 -10.25 -4.84
N ARG A 84 11.31 -9.86 -6.11
CA ARG A 84 12.54 -9.27 -6.66
C ARG A 84 12.57 -7.73 -6.62
N SER A 85 11.45 -7.08 -6.33
CA SER A 85 11.35 -5.62 -6.45
C SER A 85 11.72 -4.91 -5.16
N ALA A 86 12.40 -3.78 -5.29
CA ALA A 86 12.67 -2.84 -4.22
C ALA A 86 11.58 -1.73 -4.14
N PRO A 87 11.51 -0.96 -3.05
CA PRO A 87 10.54 0.15 -2.94
C PRO A 87 10.66 1.19 -4.08
N GLU A 88 11.87 1.41 -4.61
CA GLU A 88 12.17 2.36 -5.70
C GLU A 88 11.66 1.88 -7.06
N ASP A 89 11.41 0.56 -7.20
CA ASP A 89 10.84 -0.03 -8.41
C ASP A 89 9.33 0.23 -8.51
N ILE A 90 8.70 0.78 -7.48
CA ILE A 90 7.28 1.13 -7.51
C ILE A 90 7.12 2.55 -8.06
N VAL A 91 6.49 2.65 -9.23
CA VAL A 91 6.25 3.92 -9.94
C VAL A 91 4.78 4.24 -9.99
N LEU A 92 4.43 5.51 -9.76
CA LEU A 92 3.08 6.02 -9.97
C LEU A 92 2.96 6.53 -11.41
N THR A 93 1.98 6.03 -12.15
CA THR A 93 1.73 6.51 -13.52
C THR A 93 0.24 6.76 -13.79
N PRO A 94 -0.13 7.89 -14.43
CA PRO A 94 -1.50 8.10 -14.90
C PRO A 94 -1.79 7.34 -16.20
N LYS A 95 -0.80 6.74 -16.86
CA LYS A 95 -0.95 6.14 -18.20
C LYS A 95 -1.88 4.93 -18.25
N LEU A 96 -2.08 4.27 -17.12
CA LEU A 96 -2.91 3.08 -17.05
C LEU A 96 -4.40 3.41 -16.97
N THR A 97 -4.78 4.44 -16.21
CA THR A 97 -6.19 4.70 -15.85
C THR A 97 -6.59 6.18 -15.98
N GLY A 98 -5.67 7.05 -16.41
CA GLY A 98 -5.87 8.51 -16.39
C GLY A 98 -5.86 9.10 -14.97
N THR A 99 -5.61 8.28 -13.95
CA THR A 99 -5.35 8.65 -12.56
C THR A 99 -4.06 7.93 -12.13
N PRO A 100 -3.16 8.56 -11.37
CA PRO A 100 -1.94 7.90 -10.91
C PRO A 100 -2.22 6.56 -10.23
N ALA A 101 -1.59 5.50 -10.73
CA ALA A 101 -1.63 4.16 -10.16
C ALA A 101 -0.21 3.63 -9.97
N ALA A 102 0.06 3.06 -8.80
CA ALA A 102 1.32 2.47 -8.40
C ALA A 102 1.46 1.04 -8.98
N VAL A 103 2.53 0.83 -9.73
CA VAL A 103 2.88 -0.43 -10.39
C VAL A 103 4.38 -0.70 -10.30
N ILE A 104 4.77 -1.96 -10.48
CA ILE A 104 6.18 -2.34 -10.65
C ILE A 104 6.70 -1.76 -11.97
N ARG A 105 7.88 -1.15 -11.92
CA ARG A 105 8.63 -0.63 -13.07
C ARG A 105 9.18 -1.80 -13.90
N THR A 106 8.37 -2.25 -14.86
CA THR A 106 8.80 -3.22 -15.86
C THR A 106 9.31 -2.52 -17.12
N ALA A 107 10.05 -3.24 -17.97
CA ALA A 107 10.47 -2.70 -19.28
C ALA A 107 9.27 -2.27 -20.15
N PHE A 108 8.10 -2.89 -19.99
CA PHE A 108 6.88 -2.49 -20.68
C PHE A 108 6.31 -1.17 -20.12
N VAL A 109 6.29 -1.02 -18.78
CA VAL A 109 5.86 0.23 -18.12
C VAL A 109 6.77 1.39 -18.49
N GLU A 110 8.09 1.17 -18.55
CA GLU A 110 9.04 2.19 -19.01
C GLU A 110 8.79 2.60 -20.46
N LYS A 111 8.54 1.64 -21.36
CA LYS A 111 8.19 1.91 -22.76
C LYS A 111 6.86 2.65 -22.93
N LEU A 112 5.89 2.39 -22.05
CA LEU A 112 4.62 3.12 -22.04
C LEU A 112 4.80 4.59 -21.64
N GLY A 113 5.88 4.89 -20.93
CA GLY A 113 6.16 6.15 -20.27
C GLY A 113 5.45 6.25 -18.93
N LEU A 114 6.03 7.01 -17.99
CA LEU A 114 5.44 7.24 -16.66
C LEU A 114 4.48 8.43 -16.65
N GLU A 115 4.70 9.40 -17.52
CA GLU A 115 3.97 10.68 -17.56
C GLU A 115 3.08 10.81 -18.80
N LEU A 116 1.97 11.54 -18.65
CA LEU A 116 1.06 11.83 -19.76
C LEU A 116 1.70 12.76 -20.80
N ASN A 117 1.56 12.40 -22.07
CA ASN A 117 2.00 13.23 -23.19
C ASN A 117 1.07 14.44 -23.37
N THR A 118 1.52 15.46 -24.12
CA THR A 118 0.77 16.71 -24.32
C THR A 118 -0.65 16.47 -24.83
N ILE A 119 -0.84 15.55 -25.77
CA ILE A 119 -2.15 15.21 -26.34
C ILE A 119 -3.07 14.59 -25.29
N GLU A 120 -2.57 13.64 -24.50
CA GLU A 120 -3.34 12.98 -23.44
C GLU A 120 -3.74 13.99 -22.35
N ARG A 121 -2.83 14.92 -22.03
CA ARG A 121 -3.09 16.02 -21.09
C ARG A 121 -4.20 16.94 -21.59
N ILE A 122 -4.22 17.26 -22.88
CA ILE A 122 -5.27 18.07 -23.51
C ILE A 122 -6.61 17.33 -23.48
N LEU A 123 -6.63 16.04 -23.85
CA LEU A 123 -7.83 15.19 -23.84
C LEU A 123 -8.43 15.08 -22.43
N LEU A 124 -7.60 14.96 -21.40
CA LEU A 124 -8.04 14.89 -20.00
C LEU A 124 -8.52 16.24 -19.43
N LYS A 125 -8.15 17.37 -20.06
CA LYS A 125 -8.61 18.72 -19.67
C LYS A 125 -9.98 19.07 -20.25
N ASN A 126 -10.35 18.51 -21.41
CA ASN A 126 -11.63 18.82 -22.05
C ASN A 126 -12.80 18.10 -21.35
N GLN A 127 -13.69 18.84 -20.68
CA GLN A 127 -14.83 18.32 -19.90
C GLN A 127 -15.72 17.36 -20.70
N ASN A 128 -15.94 17.61 -21.99
CA ASN A 128 -16.82 16.81 -22.84
C ASN A 128 -16.19 15.46 -23.24
N ILE A 129 -14.86 15.42 -23.40
CA ILE A 129 -14.12 14.22 -23.86
C ILE A 129 -13.56 13.43 -22.68
N LYS A 130 -13.26 14.10 -21.57
CA LYS A 130 -12.64 13.54 -20.36
C LYS A 130 -13.35 12.29 -19.87
N LYS A 131 -14.69 12.27 -19.84
CA LYS A 131 -15.47 11.12 -19.36
C LYS A 131 -15.24 9.88 -20.23
N TRP A 132 -15.37 10.03 -21.55
CA TRP A 132 -15.19 8.94 -22.51
C TRP A 132 -13.75 8.48 -22.58
N PHE A 133 -12.80 9.42 -22.58
CA PHE A 133 -11.38 9.11 -22.58
C PHE A 133 -10.96 8.37 -21.29
N LYS A 134 -11.40 8.83 -20.11
CA LYS A 134 -11.15 8.10 -18.85
C LYS A 134 -11.76 6.71 -18.87
N LEU A 135 -12.98 6.55 -19.38
CA LEU A 135 -13.61 5.23 -19.48
C LEU A 135 -12.79 4.29 -20.36
N LEU A 136 -12.34 4.76 -21.52
CA LEU A 136 -11.51 3.97 -22.44
C LEU A 136 -10.16 3.59 -21.82
N VAL A 137 -9.46 4.57 -21.24
CA VAL A 137 -8.15 4.34 -20.62
C VAL A 137 -8.29 3.39 -19.43
N ASN A 138 -9.30 3.59 -18.56
CA ASN A 138 -9.60 2.68 -17.45
C ASN A 138 -9.86 1.24 -17.92
N ALA A 139 -10.69 1.06 -18.95
CA ALA A 139 -11.01 -0.26 -19.47
C ALA A 139 -9.75 -0.95 -20.02
N ARG A 140 -8.90 -0.21 -20.75
CA ARG A 140 -7.61 -0.72 -21.24
C ARG A 140 -6.67 -1.07 -20.09
N GLY A 141 -6.53 -0.21 -19.10
CA GLY A 141 -5.67 -0.43 -17.93
C GLY A 141 -6.11 -1.64 -17.12
N ALA A 142 -7.41 -1.78 -16.86
CA ALA A 142 -7.98 -2.94 -16.16
C ALA A 142 -7.73 -4.23 -16.94
N LEU A 143 -7.87 -4.22 -18.27
CA LEU A 143 -7.58 -5.37 -19.11
C LEU A 143 -6.09 -5.74 -19.09
N LEU A 144 -5.20 -4.75 -19.14
CA LEU A 144 -3.75 -4.97 -19.03
C LEU A 144 -3.41 -5.59 -17.68
N LEU A 145 -3.81 -4.96 -16.57
CA LEU A 145 -3.59 -5.49 -15.21
C LEU A 145 -4.12 -6.91 -15.04
N LYS A 146 -5.36 -7.17 -15.51
CA LYS A 146 -5.97 -8.50 -15.43
C LYS A 146 -5.19 -9.54 -16.23
N ASN A 147 -4.79 -9.21 -17.46
CA ASN A 147 -4.05 -10.14 -18.30
C ASN A 147 -2.64 -10.42 -17.76
N SER A 148 -1.92 -9.37 -17.34
CA SER A 148 -0.58 -9.50 -16.74
C SER A 148 -0.60 -10.24 -15.41
N ALA A 149 -1.69 -10.13 -14.65
CA ALA A 149 -1.85 -10.86 -13.40
C ALA A 149 -2.21 -12.33 -13.63
N ALA A 150 -2.92 -12.68 -14.70
CA ALA A 150 -3.42 -14.04 -14.93
C ALA A 150 -2.52 -14.90 -15.83
N LYS A 151 -1.68 -14.28 -16.67
CA LYS A 151 -0.82 -14.97 -17.64
C LYS A 151 0.49 -14.23 -17.84
N ALA A 152 1.59 -14.97 -17.89
CA ALA A 152 2.85 -14.48 -18.42
C ALA A 152 2.63 -13.86 -19.82
N SER A 153 2.98 -12.59 -19.95
CA SER A 153 2.80 -11.82 -21.17
C SER A 153 3.91 -10.78 -21.25
N TRP A 154 4.33 -10.44 -22.47
CA TRP A 154 5.28 -9.35 -22.68
C TRP A 154 4.77 -7.98 -22.21
N LYS A 155 3.45 -7.83 -22.04
CA LYS A 155 2.83 -6.62 -21.47
C LYS A 155 2.72 -6.77 -19.96
N GLU A 156 3.84 -6.67 -19.25
CA GLU A 156 3.88 -6.84 -17.80
C GLU A 156 3.47 -5.54 -17.10
N VAL A 157 2.23 -5.47 -16.62
CA VAL A 157 1.73 -4.36 -15.80
C VAL A 157 1.22 -4.96 -14.49
N TRP A 158 1.95 -4.72 -13.41
CA TRP A 158 1.74 -5.36 -12.12
C TRP A 158 1.54 -4.32 -11.03
N SER A 159 0.40 -4.36 -10.36
CA SER A 159 0.11 -3.46 -9.24
C SER A 159 0.90 -3.85 -7.99
N ALA A 160 1.65 -2.94 -7.41
CA ALA A 160 2.35 -3.20 -6.16
C ALA A 160 2.56 -1.90 -5.39
N GLY A 161 2.55 -2.01 -4.05
CA GLY A 161 2.89 -0.92 -3.15
C GLY A 161 4.35 -1.02 -2.72
N GLN A 162 4.86 0.05 -2.12
CA GLN A 162 6.26 0.17 -1.70
C GLN A 162 6.68 -0.83 -0.60
N GLY A 163 5.70 -1.43 0.09
CA GLY A 163 5.96 -2.57 0.99
C GLY A 163 6.52 -3.81 0.29
N VAL A 164 6.66 -3.78 -1.05
CA VAL A 164 7.27 -4.83 -1.86
C VAL A 164 8.68 -5.21 -1.38
N GLY A 165 9.48 -4.24 -0.94
CA GLY A 165 10.86 -4.48 -0.48
C GLY A 165 10.99 -5.20 0.87
N LEU A 166 9.87 -5.61 1.47
CA LEU A 166 9.82 -6.39 2.71
C LEU A 166 9.28 -7.81 2.45
N ILE A 167 9.24 -8.24 1.19
CA ILE A 167 8.67 -9.52 0.77
C ILE A 167 9.75 -10.36 0.10
N ASP A 168 10.33 -11.31 0.83
CA ASP A 168 11.49 -12.09 0.36
C ASP A 168 11.13 -13.46 -0.21
N SER A 169 9.88 -13.91 -0.06
CA SER A 169 9.47 -15.27 -0.39
C SER A 169 8.00 -15.36 -0.77
N ILE A 170 7.62 -16.41 -1.50
CA ILE A 170 6.22 -16.80 -1.72
C ILE A 170 5.84 -17.82 -0.66
N GLU A 171 4.81 -17.54 0.15
CA GLU A 171 4.48 -18.33 1.34
C GLU A 171 2.98 -18.63 1.45
N PRO A 172 2.58 -19.67 2.19
CA PRO A 172 1.17 -19.89 2.50
C PRO A 172 0.55 -18.68 3.21
N VAL A 173 -0.71 -18.36 2.89
CA VAL A 173 -1.45 -17.25 3.52
C VAL A 173 -1.47 -17.40 5.04
N GLN A 174 -1.67 -18.64 5.52
CA GLN A 174 -1.66 -18.94 6.95
C GLN A 174 -0.34 -18.52 7.61
N LYS A 175 0.79 -18.90 7.02
CA LYS A 175 2.12 -18.56 7.53
C LYS A 175 2.34 -17.04 7.54
N ILE A 176 1.97 -16.36 6.45
CA ILE A 176 2.05 -14.90 6.36
C ILE A 176 1.29 -14.22 7.50
N VAL A 177 0.07 -14.67 7.78
CA VAL A 177 -0.76 -14.11 8.87
C VAL A 177 -0.14 -14.40 10.23
N ASP A 178 0.30 -15.63 10.48
CA ASP A 178 0.91 -16.05 11.74
C ASP A 178 2.18 -15.24 12.03
N ASP A 179 3.05 -15.07 11.04
CA ASP A 179 4.28 -14.28 11.15
C ASP A 179 3.99 -12.80 11.44
N ILE A 180 3.02 -12.21 10.74
CA ILE A 180 2.61 -10.81 10.97
C ILE A 180 2.09 -10.63 12.39
N ILE A 181 1.26 -11.55 12.90
CA ILE A 181 0.71 -11.46 14.25
C ILE A 181 1.82 -11.63 15.29
N ALA A 182 2.66 -12.66 15.14
CA ALA A 182 3.75 -12.94 16.07
C ALA A 182 4.75 -11.76 16.15
N GLU A 183 5.21 -11.26 15.00
CA GLU A 183 6.13 -10.12 14.95
C GLU A 183 5.47 -8.83 15.48
N CYS A 184 4.17 -8.63 15.25
CA CYS A 184 3.44 -7.49 15.83
C CYS A 184 3.43 -7.55 17.36
N GLN A 185 3.12 -8.72 17.94
CA GLN A 185 3.11 -8.92 19.39
C GLN A 185 4.49 -8.71 20.00
N GLU A 186 5.54 -9.26 19.37
CA GLU A 186 6.92 -9.05 19.78
C GLU A 186 7.31 -7.57 19.73
N THR A 187 6.98 -6.89 18.63
CA THR A 187 7.26 -5.45 18.46
C THR A 187 6.56 -4.62 19.53
N MET A 188 5.30 -4.91 19.81
CA MET A 188 4.53 -4.22 20.85
C MET A 188 5.07 -4.49 22.26
N ALA A 189 5.49 -5.72 22.56
CA ALA A 189 6.13 -6.05 23.83
C ALA A 189 7.44 -5.27 24.03
N GLY A 190 8.21 -5.05 22.96
CA GLY A 190 9.43 -4.23 22.98
C GLY A 190 9.19 -2.75 23.30
N PHE A 191 8.01 -2.20 22.99
CA PHE A 191 7.66 -0.81 23.34
C PHE A 191 7.31 -0.63 24.83
N CYS A 192 6.92 -1.70 25.52
CA CYS A 192 6.78 -1.71 26.97
C CYS A 192 8.16 -1.70 27.62
N LEU A 193 8.82 -0.54 27.67
CA LEU A 193 10.02 -0.36 28.49
C LEU A 193 9.72 -0.86 29.92
N PRO A 194 10.63 -1.61 30.58
CA PRO A 194 10.53 -1.75 32.02
C PRO A 194 10.51 -0.33 32.58
N GLN A 195 9.50 0.02 33.38
CA GLN A 195 9.45 1.32 34.04
C GLN A 195 10.72 1.48 34.87
N ALA A 196 11.74 2.13 34.31
CA ALA A 196 12.95 2.47 35.00
C ALA A 196 12.53 3.43 36.12
N ARG A 197 12.56 2.90 37.35
CA ARG A 197 12.40 3.55 38.65
C ARG A 197 12.32 5.08 38.53
N ARG A 198 11.11 5.63 38.65
CA ARG A 198 10.97 7.03 39.08
C ARG A 198 11.67 7.09 40.44
N HIS A 199 12.89 7.61 40.47
CA HIS A 199 13.50 8.07 41.70
C HIS A 199 12.51 9.05 42.32
N SER A 200 12.02 8.70 43.51
CA SER A 200 11.31 9.59 44.41
C SER A 200 12.18 10.83 44.63
N ARG A 201 11.85 11.93 43.96
CA ARG A 201 12.21 13.27 44.41
C ARG A 201 11.05 13.80 45.25
N ASP A 202 10.86 13.18 46.40
CA ASP A 202 10.18 13.76 47.55
C ASP A 202 11.24 13.94 48.64
N ALA A 203 11.94 15.07 48.61
CA ALA A 203 12.54 15.73 49.76
C ALA A 203 13.19 17.04 49.30
N GLU A 204 12.99 18.09 50.10
CA GLU A 204 13.58 19.44 49.99
C GLU A 204 12.91 20.43 49.03
N ALA A 205 11.71 20.87 49.44
CA ALA A 205 11.32 22.27 49.31
C ALA A 205 10.57 22.70 50.58
N SER A 206 11.32 22.90 51.67
CA SER A 206 10.88 23.54 52.91
C SER A 206 12.09 24.05 53.68
N VAL A 207 12.69 25.15 53.23
CA VAL A 207 13.31 26.20 54.04
C VAL A 207 13.19 27.51 53.28
#